data_AF-A0A8D2CXP6-F1
#
_entry.id   AF-A0A8D2CXP6-F1
#
_cell.length_a   1.000
_cell.length_b   1.000
_cell.length_c   1.000
_cell.angle_alpha   90.00
_cell.angle_beta   90.00
_cell.angle_gamma   90.00
#
_symmetry.space_group_name_H-M   'P 1'
#
loop_
_entity.id
_entity.type
_entity.pdbx_description
1 polymer ?
#
loop_
_entity_poly.entity_id
_entity_poly.type
_entity_poly.pdbx_seq_one_letter_code
_entity_poly.pdbx_strand_id
1 'polypeptide(L)'
;MATLLLSWSLPMAMSICHRGTGMALSGGVYLFGLSALLLPGNFESYLEFVKSLSLGPAVIHTAKFALVFPLMYHTWNGIRHLMWDLGKGLKITQLYHSGVVVLVLTVLSSLGLAAM
;
A
#
# COMPACT_ATOMS: atom_id res chain seq x y z
N MET A 1 21.53 -9.39 15.05
CA MET A 1 21.66 -10.75 15.62
C MET A 1 20.43 -11.18 16.45
N ALA A 2 19.70 -10.28 17.13
CA ALA A 2 18.49 -10.64 17.90
C ALA A 2 17.25 -11.01 17.06
N THR A 3 17.15 -10.57 15.80
CA THR A 3 15.99 -10.83 14.92
C THR A 3 15.89 -12.27 14.41
N LEU A 4 16.95 -13.07 14.51
CA LEU A 4 16.96 -14.46 14.03
C LEU A 4 16.46 -15.48 15.06
N LEU A 5 16.26 -15.07 16.32
CA LEU A 5 15.83 -15.94 17.42
C LEU A 5 14.35 -15.75 17.81
N LEU A 6 13.66 -14.76 17.23
CA LEU A 6 12.29 -14.42 17.58
C LEU A 6 11.28 -15.11 16.64
N SER A 7 10.21 -15.66 17.20
CA SER A 7 9.11 -16.19 16.40
C SER A 7 8.29 -15.06 15.78
N TRP A 8 8.06 -15.12 14.47
CA TRP A 8 7.26 -14.13 13.77
C TRP A 8 5.78 -14.27 14.16
N SER A 9 5.16 -13.15 14.56
CA SER A 9 3.72 -13.07 14.78
C SER A 9 3.08 -12.19 13.71
N LEU A 10 1.79 -12.42 13.45
CA LEU A 10 1.04 -11.65 12.47
C LEU A 10 1.09 -10.13 12.75
N PRO A 11 0.83 -9.63 13.98
CA PRO A 11 0.94 -8.19 14.27
C PRO A 11 2.35 -7.62 14.05
N MET A 12 3.41 -8.40 14.30
CA MET A 12 4.79 -7.97 14.05
C MET A 12 5.07 -7.80 12.56
N ALA A 13 4.73 -8.81 11.75
CA ALA A 13 4.89 -8.73 10.30
C ALA A 13 4.11 -7.53 9.73
N MET A 14 2.86 -7.35 10.16
CA MET A 14 2.03 -6.23 9.73
C MET A 14 2.62 -4.86 10.10
N SER A 15 3.23 -4.74 11.29
CA SER A 15 3.91 -3.50 11.70
C SER A 15 5.09 -3.16 10.79
N ILE A 16 5.89 -4.14 10.37
CA ILE A 16 6.99 -3.91 9.42
C ILE A 16 6.44 -3.55 8.05
N CYS A 17 5.42 -4.27 7.56
CA CYS A 17 4.77 -3.96 6.29
C CYS A 17 4.16 -2.54 6.30
N HIS A 18 3.66 -2.05 7.43
CA HIS A 18 3.13 -0.69 7.53
C HIS A 18 4.22 0.37 7.33
N ARG A 19 5.42 0.15 7.89
CA ARG A 19 6.58 1.01 7.62
C ARG A 19 7.03 0.91 6.17
N GLY A 20 7.14 -0.31 5.64
CA GLY A 20 7.57 -0.54 4.25
C GLY A 20 6.65 0.13 3.24
N THR A 21 5.34 -0.04 3.39
CA THR A 21 4.33 0.63 2.55
C THR A 21 4.38 2.14 2.72
N GLY A 22 4.54 2.66 3.94
CA GLY A 22 4.69 4.10 4.17
C GLY A 22 5.91 4.70 3.47
N MET A 23 7.07 4.04 3.55
CA MET A 23 8.28 4.47 2.85
C MET A 23 8.10 4.42 1.33
N ALA A 24 7.51 3.36 0.80
CA ALA A 24 7.26 3.21 -0.63
C ALA A 24 6.30 4.29 -1.16
N LEU A 25 5.21 4.57 -0.45
CA LEU A 25 4.23 5.59 -0.82
C LEU A 25 4.84 6.99 -0.78
N SER A 26 5.55 7.34 0.30
CA SER A 26 6.27 8.62 0.39
C SER A 26 7.30 8.77 -0.73
N GLY A 27 8.06 7.71 -1.02
CA GLY A 27 8.98 7.68 -2.16
C GLY A 27 8.28 7.92 -3.49
N GLY A 28 7.13 7.27 -3.73
CA GLY A 28 6.32 7.48 -4.93
C GLY A 28 5.82 8.91 -5.07
N VAL A 29 5.32 9.52 -3.99
CA VAL A 29 4.87 10.92 -3.99
C VAL A 29 6.03 11.88 -4.26
N TYR A 30 7.18 11.68 -3.64
CA TYR A 30 8.36 12.51 -3.90
C TYR A 30 8.86 12.38 -5.32
N LEU A 31 8.95 11.14 -5.85
CA LEU A 31 9.35 10.91 -7.24
C LEU A 31 8.37 11.55 -8.23
N PHE A 32 7.07 11.44 -7.97
CA PHE A 32 6.05 12.11 -8.78
C PHE A 32 6.23 13.63 -8.76
N GLY A 33 6.37 14.24 -7.57
CA GLY A 33 6.60 15.68 -7.44
C GLY A 33 7.90 16.16 -8.10
N LEU A 34 9.00 15.42 -7.91
CA LEU A 34 10.28 15.71 -8.57
C LEU A 34 10.18 15.57 -10.09
N SER A 35 9.47 14.55 -10.59
CA SER A 35 9.28 14.37 -12.02
C SER A 35 8.55 15.56 -12.65
N ALA A 36 7.59 16.14 -11.94
CA ALA A 36 6.86 17.32 -12.40
C ALA A 36 7.72 18.60 -12.45
N LEU A 37 8.80 18.66 -11.66
CA LEU A 37 9.73 19.80 -11.63
C LEU A 37 10.89 19.64 -12.60
N LEU A 38 11.36 18.40 -12.81
CA LEU A 38 12.64 18.12 -13.47
C LEU A 38 12.48 17.59 -14.89
N LEU A 39 11.37 16.93 -15.22
CA LEU A 39 11.19 16.33 -16.54
C LEU A 39 10.47 17.28 -17.50
N PRO A 40 10.86 17.30 -18.79
CA PRO A 40 10.22 18.13 -19.80
C PRO A 40 8.93 17.49 -20.33
N GLY A 41 7.90 18.31 -20.54
CA GLY A 41 6.58 17.85 -21.00
C GLY A 41 5.53 18.00 -19.93
N ASN A 42 4.32 17.52 -20.21
CA ASN A 42 3.21 17.56 -19.28
C ASN A 42 2.68 16.14 -19.00
N PHE A 43 1.83 16.00 -17.99
CA PHE A 43 1.29 14.69 -17.62
C PHE A 43 0.54 14.01 -18.77
N GLU A 44 -0.18 14.78 -19.60
CA GLU A 44 -0.92 14.26 -20.76
C GLU A 44 0.01 13.60 -21.79
N SER A 45 1.14 14.25 -22.12
CA SER A 45 2.12 13.68 -23.07
C SER A 45 2.71 12.35 -22.59
N TYR A 46 2.96 12.19 -21.29
CA TYR A 46 3.41 10.92 -20.73
C TYR A 46 2.31 9.86 -20.72
N LEU A 47 1.06 10.24 -20.47
CA LEU A 47 -0.07 9.32 -20.59
C LEU A 47 -0.25 8.82 -22.03
N GLU A 48 -0.15 9.70 -23.03
CA GLU A 48 -0.20 9.31 -24.44
C GLU A 48 0.95 8.38 -24.81
N PHE A 49 2.16 8.68 -24.34
CA PHE A 49 3.31 7.79 -24.52
C PHE A 49 3.02 6.39 -23.97
N VAL A 50 2.55 6.27 -22.71
CA VAL A 50 2.21 4.97 -22.11
C VAL A 50 1.09 4.26 -22.88
N LYS A 51 0.08 5.00 -23.37
CA LYS A 51 -0.99 4.43 -24.21
C LYS A 51 -0.45 3.89 -25.54
N SER A 52 0.50 4.59 -26.17
CA SER A 52 1.09 4.18 -27.45
C SER A 52 1.87 2.86 -27.37
N LEU A 53 2.37 2.51 -26.17
CA LEU A 53 2.99 1.20 -25.91
C LEU A 53 2.02 0.02 -26.07
N SER A 54 0.70 0.27 -26.15
CA SER A 54 -0.33 -0.74 -26.42
C SER A 54 -0.26 -1.93 -25.46
N LEU A 55 0.00 -1.66 -24.17
CA LEU A 55 0.13 -2.68 -23.14
C LEU A 55 -1.16 -3.48 -22.97
N GLY A 56 -1.03 -4.80 -22.83
CA GLY A 56 -2.18 -5.69 -22.65
C GLY A 56 -2.97 -5.39 -21.36
N PRO A 57 -4.30 -5.67 -21.33
CA PRO A 57 -5.14 -5.38 -20.16
C PRO A 57 -4.64 -5.99 -18.86
N ALA A 58 -4.05 -7.20 -18.91
CA ALA A 58 -3.48 -7.87 -17.75
C ALA A 58 -2.28 -7.10 -17.15
N VAL A 59 -1.43 -6.53 -17.99
CA VAL A 59 -0.27 -5.73 -17.56
C VAL A 59 -0.75 -4.44 -16.90
N ILE A 60 -1.71 -3.76 -17.52
CA ILE A 60 -2.30 -2.52 -16.97
C ILE A 60 -2.98 -2.80 -15.62
N HIS A 61 -3.79 -3.87 -15.53
CA HIS A 61 -4.46 -4.24 -14.29
C HIS A 61 -3.46 -4.58 -13.19
N THR A 62 -2.40 -5.33 -13.52
CA THR A 62 -1.33 -5.66 -12.55
C THR A 62 -0.60 -4.41 -12.06
N ALA A 63 -0.30 -3.47 -12.95
CA ALA A 63 0.31 -2.20 -12.58
C ALA A 63 -0.61 -1.35 -11.67
N LYS A 64 -1.90 -1.25 -12.01
CA LYS A 64 -2.91 -0.60 -11.16
C LYS A 64 -2.97 -1.25 -9.78
N PHE A 65 -3.04 -2.59 -9.72
CA PHE A 65 -3.09 -3.34 -8.48
C PHE A 65 -1.82 -3.11 -7.63
N ALA A 66 -0.64 -3.17 -8.25
CA ALA A 66 0.63 -2.94 -7.57
C ALA A 66 0.75 -1.53 -6.96
N LEU A 67 0.15 -0.52 -7.59
CA LEU A 67 0.10 0.85 -7.06
C LEU A 67 -0.91 0.98 -5.91
N VAL A 68 -2.11 0.43 -6.05
CA VAL A 68 -3.20 0.62 -5.08
C VAL A 68 -3.07 -0.28 -3.85
N PHE A 69 -2.47 -1.46 -3.98
CA PHE A 69 -2.30 -2.41 -2.88
C PHE A 69 -1.55 -1.83 -1.66
N PRO A 70 -0.34 -1.27 -1.79
CA PRO A 70 0.35 -0.67 -0.65
C PRO A 70 -0.43 0.53 -0.07
N LEU A 71 -1.13 1.30 -0.91
CA LEU A 71 -1.98 2.41 -0.47
C LEU A 71 -3.11 1.90 0.43
N MET A 72 -3.90 0.93 -0.04
CA MET A 72 -5.01 0.38 0.73
C MET A 72 -4.55 -0.31 2.02
N TYR A 73 -3.46 -1.08 1.96
CA TYR A 73 -2.88 -1.68 3.15
C TYR A 73 -2.50 -0.63 4.19
N HIS A 74 -1.78 0.40 3.76
CA HIS A 74 -1.31 1.45 4.65
C HIS A 74 -2.47 2.24 5.25
N THR A 75 -3.51 2.53 4.46
CA THR A 75 -4.72 3.22 4.93
C THR A 75 -5.49 2.41 5.97
N TRP A 76 -5.83 1.14 5.68
CA TRP A 76 -6.58 0.30 6.62
C TRP A 76 -5.80 0.01 7.90
N ASN A 77 -4.50 -0.31 7.77
CA ASN A 77 -3.68 -0.51 8.95
C ASN A 77 -3.42 0.81 9.70
N GLY A 78 -3.39 1.95 9.01
CA GLY A 78 -3.33 3.28 9.62
C GLY A 78 -4.55 3.59 10.48
N ILE A 79 -5.76 3.28 9.99
CA ILE A 79 -6.99 3.38 10.79
C ILE A 79 -6.90 2.50 12.04
N ARG A 80 -6.39 1.27 11.91
CA ARG A 80 -6.15 0.38 13.06
C ARG A 80 -5.18 0.99 14.07
N HIS A 81 -4.11 1.64 13.62
CA HIS A 81 -3.19 2.39 14.49
C HIS A 81 -3.89 3.56 15.20
N LEU A 82 -4.68 4.38 14.49
CA LEU A 82 -5.44 5.47 15.12
C LEU A 82 -6.44 4.96 16.17
N MET A 83 -7.03 3.78 15.96
CA MET A 83 -7.88 3.15 16.98
C MET A 83 -7.09 2.73 18.23
N TRP A 84 -5.83 2.29 18.06
CA TRP A 84 -4.93 2.01 19.17
C TRP A 84 -4.52 3.27 19.92
N ASP A 85 -4.33 4.39 19.22
CA ASP A 85 -4.04 5.70 19.83
C ASP A 85 -5.20 6.17 20.72
N LEU A 86 -6.43 5.75 20.41
CA LEU A 86 -7.62 5.95 21.26
C LEU A 86 -7.77 4.90 22.38
N GLY A 87 -6.79 4.00 22.56
CA GLY A 87 -6.82 2.95 23.58
C GLY A 87 -7.74 1.76 23.26
N LYS A 88 -8.25 1.63 22.03
CA LYS A 88 -9.21 0.59 21.64
C LYS A 88 -8.53 -0.59 20.95
N GLY A 89 -8.99 -1.82 21.20
CA GLY A 89 -8.53 -3.00 20.43
C GLY A 89 -7.15 -3.55 20.80
N LEU A 90 -6.69 -3.31 22.03
CA LEU A 90 -5.33 -3.65 22.50
C LEU A 90 -5.21 -5.06 23.12
N LYS A 91 -6.31 -5.81 23.29
CA LYS A 91 -6.22 -7.21 23.73
C LYS A 91 -5.60 -8.07 22.62
N ILE A 92 -4.80 -9.08 22.99
CA ILE A 92 -4.12 -9.96 22.01
C ILE A 92 -5.09 -10.53 20.97
N THR A 93 -6.24 -11.05 21.38
CA THR A 93 -7.25 -11.57 20.45
C THR A 93 -7.72 -10.48 19.46
N GLN A 94 -7.97 -9.27 19.94
CA GLN A 94 -8.37 -8.13 19.12
C GLN A 94 -7.26 -7.69 18.14
N LEU A 95 -5.99 -7.80 18.51
CA LEU A 95 -4.87 -7.53 17.61
C LEU A 95 -4.88 -8.49 16.41
N TYR A 96 -5.13 -9.78 16.63
CA TYR A 96 -5.23 -10.76 15.54
C TYR A 96 -6.48 -10.55 14.70
N HIS A 97 -7.66 -10.38 15.32
CA HIS A 97 -8.91 -10.13 14.58
C HIS A 97 -8.83 -8.87 13.72
N SER A 98 -8.41 -7.74 14.30
CA SER A 98 -8.23 -6.49 13.55
C SER A 98 -7.17 -6.64 12.46
N GLY A 99 -6.13 -7.43 12.68
CA GLY A 99 -5.11 -7.74 11.66
C GLY A 99 -5.70 -8.45 10.44
N VAL A 100 -6.48 -9.52 10.65
CA VAL A 100 -7.16 -10.25 9.57
C VAL A 100 -8.16 -9.35 8.84
N VAL A 101 -8.94 -8.53 9.57
CA VAL A 101 -9.88 -7.57 8.97
C VAL A 101 -9.15 -6.60 8.04
N VAL A 102 -8.02 -6.03 8.46
CA VAL A 102 -7.20 -5.15 7.63
C VAL A 102 -6.74 -5.85 6.36
N LEU A 103 -6.27 -7.10 6.44
CA LEU A 103 -5.80 -7.86 5.27
C LEU A 103 -6.94 -8.13 4.27
N VAL A 104 -8.12 -8.54 4.76
CA VAL A 104 -9.29 -8.78 3.91
C VAL A 104 -9.74 -7.48 3.23
N LEU A 105 -9.88 -6.39 3.99
CA LEU A 105 -10.25 -5.09 3.44
C LEU A 105 -9.25 -4.61 2.39
N THR A 106 -7.95 -4.80 2.65
CA THR A 106 -6.88 -4.46 1.70
C THR A 106 -7.05 -5.19 0.39
N VAL A 107 -7.23 -6.52 0.40
CA VAL A 107 -7.37 -7.31 -0.83
C VAL A 107 -8.63 -6.90 -1.60
N LEU A 108 -9.77 -6.80 -0.92
CA LEU A 108 -11.04 -6.46 -1.56
C LEU A 108 -11.03 -5.06 -2.16
N SER A 109 -10.56 -4.04 -1.42
CA SER A 109 -10.52 -2.68 -1.93
C SER A 109 -9.48 -2.52 -3.04
N SER A 110 -8.35 -3.23 -2.98
CA SER A 110 -7.32 -3.16 -4.02
C SER A 110 -7.78 -3.81 -5.33
N LEU A 111 -8.43 -4.98 -5.27
CA LEU A 111 -9.01 -5.63 -6.44
C LEU A 111 -10.12 -4.78 -7.07
N GLY A 112 -11.02 -4.24 -6.23
CA GLY A 112 -12.10 -3.35 -6.68
C GLY A 112 -11.56 -2.12 -7.40
N LEU A 113 -10.61 -1.40 -6.78
CA LEU A 113 -10.03 -0.19 -7.37
C LEU A 113 -9.18 -0.46 -8.62
N ALA A 114 -8.48 -1.60 -8.68
CA ALA A 114 -7.67 -1.96 -9.85
C ALA A 114 -8.53 -2.35 -11.08
N ALA A 115 -9.78 -2.75 -10.86
CA ALA A 115 -10.73 -3.11 -11.90
C ALA A 115 -11.51 -1.91 -12.47
N MET A 116 -11.51 -0.76 -11.78
CA MET A 116 -12.07 0.52 -12.25
C MET A 116 -11.11 1.21 -13.24
#